data_AF-A0ABD7S694-F1
#
_entry.id   AF-A0ABD7S694-F1
#
_cell.length_a   1.000
_cell.length_b   1.000
_cell.length_c   1.000
_cell.angle_alpha   90.00
_cell.angle_beta   90.00
_cell.angle_gamma   90.00
#
_symmetry.space_group_name_H-M   'P 1'
#
loop_
_entity.id
_entity.type
_entity.pdbx_description
1 polymer ?
#
loop_
_entity_poly.entity_id
_entity_poly.type
_entity_poly.pdbx_seq_one_letter_code
_entity_poly.pdbx_strand_id
1 'polypeptide(L)'
;MPIKAHIFQPAKAIELAIGTLFTIEEQWYMRGELHNDHRQLLQSAIPLTPGAEYFHLGDVSRNHLGAEPCLALASPYRFECRVIGPIRGPGLPLPASLTWTVAGEVVYTEPVSKQFMSFAGRQLNEVNMRHAFFASHWGVWVLDAAGNEVSRDPLFVIGAEA
;
A
#
# COMPACT_ATOMS: atom_id res chain seq x y z
N MET A 1 7.76 -0.28 -21.27
CA MET A 1 6.51 -0.36 -22.05
C MET A 1 5.40 0.31 -21.24
N PRO A 2 4.57 1.17 -21.85
CA PRO A 2 3.53 1.90 -21.11
C PRO A 2 2.42 0.96 -20.62
N ILE A 3 1.89 1.26 -19.43
CA ILE A 3 0.67 0.64 -18.90
C ILE A 3 -0.54 1.29 -19.58
N LYS A 4 -1.53 0.48 -19.98
CA LYS A 4 -2.74 1.00 -20.64
C LYS A 4 -3.60 1.78 -19.64
N ALA A 5 -3.94 3.03 -19.95
CA ALA A 5 -4.67 3.89 -19.02
C ALA A 5 -6.04 3.35 -18.56
N HIS A 6 -6.71 2.50 -19.36
CA HIS A 6 -8.03 1.95 -19.03
C HIS A 6 -8.01 0.94 -17.87
N ILE A 7 -6.84 0.54 -17.38
CA ILE A 7 -6.76 -0.29 -16.15
C ILE A 7 -7.10 0.51 -14.90
N PHE A 8 -7.20 1.83 -15.02
CA PHE A 8 -7.55 2.73 -13.95
C PHE A 8 -8.96 3.28 -14.14
N GLN A 9 -9.63 3.57 -13.04
CA GLN A 9 -10.95 4.18 -13.04
C GLN A 9 -11.03 5.29 -11.99
N PRO A 10 -11.66 6.44 -12.32
CA PRO A 10 -12.05 7.42 -11.32
C PRO A 10 -13.02 6.77 -10.31
N ALA A 11 -12.80 7.03 -9.03
CA ALA A 11 -13.62 6.49 -7.96
C ALA A 11 -13.58 7.41 -6.74
N LYS A 12 -14.39 7.08 -5.74
CA LYS A 12 -14.28 7.66 -4.39
C LYS A 12 -13.58 6.65 -3.50
N ALA A 13 -12.53 7.07 -2.80
CA ALA A 13 -11.68 6.14 -2.05
C ALA A 13 -12.50 5.30 -1.03
N ILE A 14 -13.48 5.91 -0.36
CA ILE A 14 -14.36 5.23 0.61
C ILE A 14 -15.17 4.07 0.00
N GLU A 15 -15.52 4.16 -1.29
CA GLU A 15 -16.34 3.17 -2.02
C GLU A 15 -15.52 2.01 -2.59
N LEU A 16 -14.18 2.08 -2.53
CA LEU A 16 -13.30 1.02 -2.99
C LEU A 16 -13.36 -0.20 -2.07
N ALA A 17 -13.18 -1.39 -2.65
CA ALA A 17 -12.97 -2.59 -1.87
C ALA A 17 -11.66 -2.50 -1.05
N ILE A 18 -11.64 -3.08 0.14
CA ILE A 18 -10.43 -3.21 0.96
C ILE A 18 -9.33 -3.93 0.16
N GLY A 19 -8.09 -3.46 0.29
CA GLY A 19 -6.93 -3.91 -0.48
C GLY A 19 -6.77 -3.25 -1.85
N THR A 20 -7.74 -2.44 -2.31
CA THR A 20 -7.62 -1.75 -3.59
C THR A 20 -6.53 -0.68 -3.55
N LEU A 21 -5.66 -0.66 -4.57
CA LEU A 21 -4.71 0.42 -4.78
C LEU A 21 -5.38 1.62 -5.44
N PHE A 22 -5.05 2.81 -4.95
CA PHE A 22 -5.48 4.06 -5.54
C PHE A 22 -4.44 5.16 -5.34
N THR A 23 -4.56 6.22 -6.11
CA THR A 23 -3.71 7.41 -6.00
C THR A 23 -4.53 8.68 -5.83
N ILE A 24 -4.00 9.59 -5.02
CA ILE A 24 -4.45 10.97 -4.77
C ILE A 24 -3.19 11.83 -4.74
N GLU A 25 -3.17 12.93 -5.49
CA GLU A 25 -2.05 13.88 -5.51
C GLU A 25 -0.67 13.20 -5.71
N GLU A 26 -0.60 12.27 -6.68
CA GLU A 26 0.61 11.51 -7.04
C GLU A 26 1.12 10.55 -5.95
N GLN A 27 0.47 10.49 -4.79
CA GLN A 27 0.77 9.54 -3.73
C GLN A 27 -0.05 8.27 -3.89
N TRP A 28 0.59 7.12 -3.68
CA TRP A 28 -0.08 5.82 -3.71
C TRP A 28 -0.52 5.38 -2.32
N TYR A 29 -1.75 4.89 -2.26
CA TYR A 29 -2.40 4.37 -1.08
C TYR A 29 -3.02 3.02 -1.37
N MET A 30 -3.27 2.30 -0.28
CA MET A 30 -4.13 1.14 -0.26
C MET A 30 -5.35 1.43 0.60
N ARG A 31 -6.51 0.97 0.12
CA ARG A 31 -7.74 1.00 0.90
C ARG A 31 -7.65 -0.03 2.02
N GLY A 32 -7.90 0.36 3.26
CA GLY A 32 -7.94 -0.59 4.36
C GLY A 32 -8.71 -0.11 5.58
N GLU A 33 -8.50 -0.83 6.67
CA GLU A 33 -9.15 -0.59 7.95
C GLU A 33 -8.09 -0.56 9.06
N LEU A 34 -8.12 0.51 9.85
CA LEU A 34 -7.21 0.71 10.97
C LEU A 34 -7.97 1.09 12.22
N HIS A 35 -7.43 0.72 13.37
CA HIS A 35 -7.97 1.14 14.65
C HIS A 35 -7.49 2.57 14.96
N ASN A 36 -8.41 3.45 15.36
CA ASN A 36 -8.04 4.73 15.97
C ASN A 36 -7.57 4.56 17.42
N ASP A 37 -7.20 5.66 18.08
CA ASP A 37 -6.76 5.68 19.48
C ASP A 37 -7.81 5.13 20.46
N HIS A 38 -9.09 5.18 20.07
CA HIS A 38 -10.22 4.63 20.82
C HIS A 38 -10.52 3.16 20.47
N ARG A 39 -9.66 2.50 19.69
CA ARG A 39 -9.84 1.12 19.20
C ARG A 39 -11.11 0.94 18.37
N GLN A 40 -11.57 1.98 17.70
CA GLN A 40 -12.63 1.86 16.71
C GLN A 40 -12.00 1.56 15.36
N LEU A 41 -12.51 0.54 14.67
CA LEU A 41 -12.06 0.19 13.33
C LEU A 41 -12.63 1.20 12.33
N LEU A 42 -11.74 1.96 11.69
CA LEU A 42 -12.07 3.02 10.75
C LEU A 42 -11.53 2.72 9.35
N GLN A 43 -12.36 3.05 8.38
CA GLN A 43 -12.02 3.05 6.97
C GLN A 43 -10.89 4.05 6.72
N SER A 44 -9.81 3.62 6.08
CA SER A 44 -8.60 4.42 5.97
C SER A 44 -7.91 4.30 4.61
N ALA A 45 -7.16 5.36 4.27
CA ALA A 45 -6.15 5.40 3.23
C ALA A 45 -4.79 5.11 3.86
N ILE A 46 -4.21 3.94 3.55
CA ILE A 46 -2.93 3.54 4.13
C ILE A 46 -1.83 3.91 3.12
N PRO A 47 -0.88 4.78 3.48
CA PRO A 47 0.13 5.27 2.54
C PRO A 47 1.16 4.18 2.20
N LEU A 48 1.45 4.05 0.90
CA LEU A 48 2.56 3.23 0.40
C LEU A 48 3.77 4.07 0.04
N THR A 49 3.53 5.31 -0.41
CA THR A 49 4.61 6.22 -0.82
C THR A 49 5.26 6.87 0.41
N PRO A 50 6.60 6.88 0.52
CA PRO A 50 7.29 7.58 1.60
C PRO A 50 6.91 9.06 1.65
N GLY A 51 6.55 9.56 2.84
CA GLY A 51 6.15 10.95 3.06
C GLY A 51 4.65 11.22 2.85
N ALA A 52 3.88 10.29 2.30
CA ALA A 52 2.43 10.39 2.25
C ALA A 52 1.82 10.25 3.66
N GLU A 53 0.83 11.07 3.96
CA GLU A 53 0.15 11.03 5.25
C GLU A 53 -0.96 9.99 5.27
N TYR A 54 -1.07 9.32 6.41
CA TYR A 54 -2.23 8.52 6.75
C TYR A 54 -3.48 9.38 6.99
N PHE A 55 -4.66 8.90 6.55
CA PHE A 55 -5.93 9.51 6.91
C PHE A 55 -7.10 8.51 6.92
N HIS A 56 -8.09 8.80 7.76
CA HIS A 56 -9.38 8.11 7.76
C HIS A 56 -10.26 8.64 6.62
N LEU A 57 -10.91 7.72 5.91
CA LEU A 57 -11.80 8.04 4.81
C LEU A 57 -13.20 8.37 5.32
N GLY A 58 -13.84 9.33 4.66
CA GLY A 58 -15.18 9.77 5.04
C GLY A 58 -15.21 10.58 6.34
N ASP A 59 -14.03 10.96 6.87
CA ASP A 59 -13.93 11.94 7.95
C ASP A 59 -14.20 13.34 7.38
N VAL A 60 -15.35 13.90 7.79
CA VAL A 60 -15.83 15.22 7.37
C VAL A 60 -15.08 16.36 8.08
N SER A 61 -14.16 16.06 9.00
CA SER A 61 -13.39 17.06 9.77
C SER A 61 -12.27 17.71 8.95
N ARG A 62 -11.69 16.98 7.98
CA ARG A 62 -10.91 17.60 6.90
C ARG A 62 -11.94 18.24 5.97
N ASN A 63 -11.73 19.49 5.53
CA ASN A 63 -12.61 20.28 4.66
C ASN A 63 -12.88 19.68 3.26
N HIS A 64 -13.04 18.36 3.15
CA HIS A 64 -13.32 17.61 1.94
C HIS A 64 -14.71 17.05 2.15
N LEU A 65 -15.71 17.74 1.60
CA LEU A 65 -17.08 17.26 1.56
C LEU A 65 -17.11 15.86 0.93
N GLY A 66 -17.20 14.84 1.79
CA GLY A 66 -17.78 13.53 1.50
C GLY A 66 -17.45 12.95 0.13
N ALA A 67 -16.17 12.70 -0.13
CA ALA A 67 -15.61 11.75 -1.08
C ALA A 67 -14.22 12.23 -1.45
N GLU A 68 -13.20 11.46 -1.16
CA GLU A 68 -11.86 11.70 -1.66
C GLU A 68 -11.83 11.15 -3.10
N PRO A 69 -11.96 12.00 -4.15
CA PRO A 69 -11.86 11.52 -5.52
C PRO A 69 -10.45 10.99 -5.75
N CYS A 70 -10.36 9.82 -6.36
CA CYS A 70 -9.10 9.15 -6.59
C CYS A 70 -9.11 8.46 -7.96
N LEU A 71 -7.93 8.06 -8.39
CA LEU A 71 -7.78 7.13 -9.50
C LEU A 71 -7.40 5.77 -8.93
N ALA A 72 -8.25 4.76 -9.12
CA ALA A 72 -8.08 3.43 -8.54
C ALA A 72 -7.72 2.40 -9.61
N LEU A 73 -7.01 1.34 -9.21
CA LEU A 73 -6.85 0.16 -10.04
C LEU A 73 -8.22 -0.52 -10.21
N ALA A 74 -8.67 -0.65 -11.46
CA ALA A 74 -9.99 -1.19 -11.76
C ALA A 74 -10.03 -2.71 -11.60
N SER A 75 -11.17 -3.25 -11.15
CA SER A 75 -11.41 -4.70 -11.24
C SER A 75 -11.50 -5.10 -12.72
N PRO A 76 -10.93 -6.23 -13.15
CA PRO A 76 -10.37 -7.33 -12.35
C PRO A 76 -8.84 -7.27 -12.17
N TYR A 77 -8.20 -6.14 -12.47
CA TYR A 77 -6.76 -6.00 -12.33
C TYR A 77 -6.32 -6.11 -10.88
N ARG A 78 -5.16 -6.71 -10.66
CA ARG A 78 -4.55 -6.92 -9.35
C ARG A 78 -3.14 -6.37 -9.35
N PHE A 79 -2.53 -6.33 -8.19
CA PHE A 79 -1.15 -5.93 -8.08
C PHE A 79 -0.31 -6.99 -7.37
N GLU A 80 0.99 -6.94 -7.62
CA GLU A 80 1.99 -7.78 -6.96
C GLU A 80 3.16 -6.91 -6.52
N CYS A 81 3.62 -7.12 -5.28
CA CYS A 81 4.81 -6.46 -4.76
C CYS A 81 6.05 -7.30 -5.08
N ARG A 82 7.09 -6.68 -5.63
CA ARG A 82 8.33 -7.36 -5.98
C ARG A 82 9.54 -6.67 -5.40
N VAL A 83 10.50 -7.47 -4.93
CA VAL A 83 11.79 -6.99 -4.46
C VAL A 83 12.67 -6.65 -5.66
N ILE A 84 13.28 -5.47 -5.66
CA ILE A 84 14.17 -5.00 -6.74
C ILE A 84 15.63 -4.96 -6.26
N GLY A 85 15.84 -4.69 -4.97
CA GLY A 85 17.17 -4.55 -4.37
C GLY A 85 17.55 -5.66 -3.39
N PRO A 86 18.66 -5.47 -2.64
CA PRO A 86 19.11 -6.44 -1.66
C PRO A 86 18.13 -6.53 -0.48
N ILE A 87 18.01 -7.75 0.06
CA ILE A 87 17.34 -8.00 1.34
C ILE A 87 18.35 -7.71 2.46
N ARG A 88 17.95 -6.87 3.43
CA ARG A 88 18.73 -6.49 4.60
C ARG A 88 18.21 -7.20 5.85
N GLY A 89 19.01 -7.16 6.91
CA GLY A 89 18.68 -7.74 8.22
C GLY A 89 19.62 -8.88 8.63
N PRO A 90 19.38 -9.54 9.77
CA PRO A 90 18.26 -9.28 10.69
C PRO A 90 18.33 -7.90 11.35
N GLY A 91 17.20 -7.24 11.56
CA GLY A 91 17.12 -5.97 12.27
C GLY A 91 15.79 -5.24 12.12
N LEU A 92 15.71 -4.00 12.61
CA LEU A 92 14.53 -3.16 12.48
C LEU A 92 14.35 -2.71 11.01
N PRO A 93 13.23 -3.03 10.35
CA PRO A 93 12.98 -2.57 8.99
C PRO A 93 12.90 -1.04 8.89
N LEU A 94 13.44 -0.49 7.80
CA LEU A 94 13.32 0.94 7.49
C LEU A 94 11.87 1.28 7.12
N PRO A 95 11.38 2.52 7.33
CA PRO A 95 10.07 2.95 6.89
C PRO A 95 9.80 2.62 5.41
N ALA A 96 8.55 2.29 5.08
CA ALA A 96 8.11 1.86 3.75
C ALA A 96 8.83 0.60 3.18
N SER A 97 9.55 -0.19 3.98
CA SER A 97 10.17 -1.44 3.51
C SER A 97 9.17 -2.59 3.49
N LEU A 98 9.32 -3.51 2.54
CA LEU A 98 8.73 -4.85 2.64
C LEU A 98 9.44 -5.64 3.74
N THR A 99 8.69 -6.41 4.51
CA THR A 99 9.16 -7.37 5.51
C THR A 99 8.19 -8.55 5.56
N TRP A 100 8.52 -9.58 6.33
CA TRP A 100 7.69 -10.77 6.46
C TRP A 100 7.29 -11.00 7.91
N THR A 101 6.07 -11.49 8.11
CA THR A 101 5.64 -12.03 9.40
C THR A 101 6.31 -13.37 9.66
N VAL A 102 6.25 -13.87 10.91
CA VAL A 102 6.74 -15.21 11.26
C VAL A 102 6.01 -16.31 10.46
N ALA A 103 4.76 -16.08 10.08
CA ALA A 103 3.96 -17.00 9.26
C ALA A 103 4.29 -16.92 7.76
N GLY A 104 5.18 -16.02 7.34
CA GLY A 104 5.60 -15.86 5.94
C GLY A 104 4.72 -14.91 5.12
N GLU A 105 3.81 -14.16 5.76
CA GLU A 105 3.01 -13.14 5.05
C GLU A 105 3.87 -11.91 4.74
N VAL A 106 3.75 -11.39 3.52
CA VAL A 106 4.42 -10.14 3.11
C VAL A 106 3.63 -8.95 3.66
N VAL A 107 4.32 -8.10 4.39
CA VAL A 107 3.79 -6.84 4.92
C VAL A 107 4.77 -5.71 4.61
N TYR A 108 4.35 -4.47 4.80
CA TYR A 108 5.26 -3.34 4.77
C TYR A 108 5.17 -2.53 6.05
N THR A 109 6.27 -1.88 6.42
CA THR A 109 6.24 -0.87 7.48
C THR A 109 5.60 0.41 6.98
N GLU A 110 4.57 0.88 7.66
CA GLU A 110 3.96 2.17 7.36
C GLU A 110 5.00 3.30 7.52
N PRO A 111 5.04 4.30 6.62
CA PRO A 111 6.13 5.28 6.57
C PRO A 111 6.31 6.14 7.84
N VAL A 112 5.29 6.29 8.69
CA VAL A 112 5.30 7.27 9.80
C VAL A 112 5.30 6.59 11.18
N SER A 113 4.38 5.66 11.42
CA SER A 113 4.03 5.05 12.71
C SER A 113 4.75 3.74 13.01
N LYS A 114 5.55 3.20 12.07
CA LYS A 114 6.23 1.89 12.17
C LYS A 114 5.29 0.70 12.40
N GLN A 115 3.99 0.87 12.12
CA GLN A 115 3.04 -0.24 12.08
C GLN A 115 3.34 -1.14 10.88
N PHE A 116 2.97 -2.42 10.97
CA PHE A 116 3.09 -3.35 9.85
C PHE A 116 1.73 -3.53 9.20
N MET A 117 1.69 -3.36 7.88
CA MET A 117 0.47 -3.32 7.11
C MET A 117 0.49 -4.43 6.08
N SER A 118 -0.58 -5.23 6.02
CA SER A 118 -0.78 -6.21 4.96
C SER A 118 -1.33 -5.56 3.71
N PHE A 119 -1.08 -6.20 2.57
CA PHE A 119 -1.66 -5.82 1.27
C PHE A 119 -3.15 -6.15 1.13
N ALA A 120 -3.73 -6.78 2.16
CA ALA A 120 -5.17 -6.94 2.33
C ALA A 120 -5.80 -5.80 3.17
N GLY A 121 -5.08 -4.69 3.40
CA GLY A 121 -5.61 -3.49 4.03
C GLY A 121 -5.81 -3.59 5.53
N ARG A 122 -4.95 -4.34 6.23
CA ARG A 122 -5.05 -4.54 7.69
C ARG A 122 -3.72 -4.35 8.39
N GLN A 123 -3.76 -3.89 9.62
CA GLN A 123 -2.59 -3.89 10.50
C GLN A 123 -2.29 -5.30 11.01
N LEU A 124 -1.01 -5.67 11.05
CA LEU A 124 -0.50 -6.90 11.62
C LEU A 124 0.58 -6.59 12.67
N ASN A 125 0.64 -7.41 13.72
CA ASN A 125 1.60 -7.24 14.83
C ASN A 125 2.62 -8.39 14.90
N GLU A 126 2.64 -9.27 13.90
CA GLU A 126 3.37 -10.56 13.93
C GLU A 126 4.77 -10.50 13.28
N VAL A 127 5.36 -9.30 13.19
CA VAL A 127 6.74 -9.13 12.70
C VAL A 127 7.71 -9.18 13.87
N ASN A 128 8.63 -10.15 13.85
CA ASN A 128 9.70 -10.24 14.84
C ASN A 128 10.82 -9.25 14.52
N MET A 129 10.70 -8.02 15.01
CA MET A 129 11.66 -6.94 14.73
C MET A 129 13.13 -7.26 15.10
N ARG A 130 13.40 -8.23 15.99
CA ARG A 130 14.77 -8.64 16.32
C ARG A 130 15.42 -9.51 15.24
N HIS A 131 14.61 -10.16 14.41
CA HIS A 131 15.05 -11.10 13.38
C HIS A 131 14.40 -10.81 12.02
N ALA A 132 13.88 -9.60 11.82
CA ALA A 132 13.20 -9.24 10.59
C ALA A 132 14.21 -9.02 9.46
N PHE A 133 13.90 -9.59 8.30
CA PHE A 133 14.54 -9.28 7.04
C PHE A 133 13.65 -8.30 6.29
N PHE A 134 14.25 -7.38 5.54
CA PHE A 134 13.48 -6.36 4.86
C PHE A 134 14.09 -5.93 3.53
N ALA A 135 13.25 -5.53 2.59
CA ALA A 135 13.63 -4.92 1.33
C ALA A 135 13.17 -3.46 1.31
N SER A 136 14.12 -2.53 1.34
CA SER A 136 13.84 -1.09 1.26
C SER A 136 13.63 -0.62 -0.18
N HIS A 137 14.03 -1.40 -1.18
CA HIS A 137 13.86 -1.11 -2.60
C HIS A 137 13.01 -2.20 -3.27
N TRP A 138 11.76 -1.85 -3.58
CA TRP A 138 10.74 -2.75 -4.09
C TRP A 138 9.74 -1.97 -4.94
N GLY A 139 8.90 -2.66 -5.70
CA GLY A 139 7.90 -1.99 -6.52
C GLY A 139 6.61 -2.78 -6.65
N VAL A 140 5.65 -2.16 -7.30
CA VAL A 140 4.32 -2.73 -7.56
C VAL A 140 4.13 -2.95 -9.04
N TRP A 141 3.80 -4.18 -9.42
CA TRP A 141 3.44 -4.56 -10.79
C TRP A 141 1.94 -4.81 -10.89
N VAL A 142 1.37 -4.61 -12.07
CA VAL A 142 -0.04 -4.88 -12.34
C VAL A 142 -0.19 -6.19 -13.08
N LEU A 143 -1.13 -7.01 -12.58
CA LEU A 143 -1.54 -8.26 -13.17
C LEU A 143 -2.98 -8.16 -13.70
N ASP A 144 -3.28 -8.87 -14.78
CA ASP A 144 -4.65 -9.07 -15.25
C ASP A 144 -5.39 -10.13 -14.40
N ALA A 145 -6.65 -10.38 -14.75
CA ALA A 145 -7.49 -11.37 -14.06
C ALA A 145 -6.92 -12.80 -14.07
N ALA A 146 -6.12 -13.13 -15.08
CA ALA A 146 -5.50 -14.45 -15.26
C ALA A 146 -4.11 -14.52 -14.59
N GLY A 147 -3.62 -13.43 -13.99
CA GLY A 147 -2.31 -13.34 -13.37
C GLY A 147 -1.18 -13.01 -14.34
N ASN A 148 -1.48 -12.62 -15.58
CA ASN A 148 -0.44 -12.19 -16.52
C ASN A 148 -0.03 -10.75 -16.24
N GLU A 149 1.24 -10.44 -16.43
CA GLU A 149 1.75 -9.08 -16.35
C GLU A 149 1.11 -8.19 -17.42
N VAL A 150 0.54 -7.06 -16.99
CA VAL A 150 0.02 -6.03 -17.89
C VAL A 150 1.17 -5.18 -18.48
N SER A 151 2.28 -5.08 -17.76
CA SER A 151 3.53 -4.45 -18.20
C SER A 151 4.74 -5.09 -17.52
N ARG A 152 5.88 -5.03 -18.20
CA ARG A 152 7.18 -5.43 -17.64
C ARG A 152 7.70 -4.43 -16.61
N ASP A 153 7.36 -3.16 -16.78
CA ASP A 153 7.82 -2.09 -15.89
C ASP A 153 6.86 -1.95 -14.69
N PRO A 154 7.36 -1.58 -13.50
CA PRO A 154 6.51 -1.36 -12.34
C PRO A 154 5.55 -0.19 -12.57
N LEU A 155 4.40 -0.25 -11.91
CA LEU A 155 3.49 0.88 -11.78
C LEU A 155 4.13 2.02 -10.99
N PHE A 156 4.77 1.69 -9.86
CA PHE A 156 5.61 2.59 -9.08
C PHE A 156 6.64 1.79 -8.28
N VAL A 157 7.68 2.48 -7.82
CA VAL A 157 8.79 1.92 -7.05
C VAL A 157 8.91 2.68 -5.73
N ILE A 158 9.19 1.95 -4.66
CA ILE A 158 9.44 2.46 -3.32
C ILE A 158 10.91 2.31 -3.00
N GLY A 159 11.48 3.34 -2.35
CA GLY A 159 12.90 3.41 -2.04
C GLY A 159 13.79 3.42 -3.28
N ALA A 160 13.26 3.85 -4.42
CA ALA A 160 14.09 4.40 -5.48
C ALA A 160 14.65 5.70 -4.93
N GLU A 161 15.89 5.67 -4.43
CA GLU A 161 16.62 6.92 -4.41
C GLU A 161 16.75 7.43 -5.84
N ALA A 162 16.51 8.74 -5.94
CA ALA A 162 16.57 9.60 -7.11
C ALA A 162 18.02 9.87 -7.55
#